data_AF-A0ABD7I0L6-F1
#
_entry.id   AF-A0ABD7I0L6-F1
#
_cell.length_a   1.000
_cell.length_b   1.000
_cell.length_c   1.000
_cell.angle_alpha   90.00
_cell.angle_beta   90.00
_cell.angle_gamma   90.00
#
_symmetry.space_group_name_H-M   'P 1'
#
loop_
_entity.id
_entity.type
_entity.pdbx_description
1 polymer ?
#
loop_
_entity_poly.entity_id
_entity_poly.type
_entity_poly.pdbx_seq_one_letter_code
_entity_poly.pdbx_strand_id
1 'polypeptide(L)'
;MQIVLDFLIDSWNSLTTSFILKTILSSVAALAIWVIGLKHVQILGVFILLVFVDLLTKWAAIAYKMLIDEFGYDPEKIATWEKYRAIPVAFEKQLIASKYMRKGFVGKVMTYVAATMAAILFDEMSGQKQFAVSLVWLYLGSSEFLSILENLRDGGNVSMGKFLDLIKTKIENKVKL
;
A
#
# COMPACT_ATOMS: atom_id res chain seq x y z
N MET A 1 -20.04 -23.31 -34.99
CA MET A 1 -19.71 -21.90 -34.66
C MET A 1 -20.41 -21.46 -33.36
N GLN A 2 -21.72 -21.70 -33.18
CA GLN A 2 -22.42 -21.46 -31.90
C GLN A 2 -21.80 -22.18 -30.70
N ILE A 3 -21.53 -23.49 -30.79
CA ILE A 3 -20.91 -24.28 -29.70
C ILE A 3 -19.57 -23.69 -29.21
N VAL A 4 -18.74 -23.17 -30.13
CA VAL A 4 -17.45 -22.55 -29.78
C VAL A 4 -17.66 -21.19 -29.12
N LEU A 5 -18.64 -20.42 -29.59
CA LEU A 5 -19.00 -19.13 -29.00
C LEU A 5 -19.56 -19.31 -27.58
N ASP A 6 -20.45 -20.27 -27.39
CA ASP A 6 -21.08 -20.59 -26.10
C ASP A 6 -20.03 -21.06 -25.10
N PHE A 7 -19.10 -21.93 -25.51
CA PHE A 7 -17.97 -22.35 -24.69
C PHE A 7 -17.05 -21.18 -24.29
N LEU A 8 -16.78 -20.25 -25.21
CA LEU A 8 -15.97 -19.06 -24.92
C LEU A 8 -16.68 -18.10 -23.96
N ILE A 9 -18.01 -17.93 -24.11
CA ILE A 9 -18.83 -17.09 -23.23
C ILE A 9 -18.91 -17.69 -21.84
N ASP A 10 -19.11 -19.00 -21.72
CA ASP A 10 -19.15 -19.70 -20.43
C ASP A 10 -17.79 -19.67 -19.73
N SER A 11 -16.70 -19.84 -20.49
CA SER A 11 -15.35 -19.72 -19.96
C SER A 11 -15.04 -18.29 -19.51
N TRP A 12 -15.47 -17.29 -20.29
CA TRP A 12 -15.36 -15.87 -19.93
C TRP A 12 -16.16 -15.51 -18.69
N ASN A 13 -17.40 -16.00 -18.59
CA ASN A 13 -18.24 -15.83 -17.42
C ASN A 13 -17.63 -16.51 -16.20
N SER A 14 -17.09 -17.73 -16.34
CA SER A 14 -16.42 -18.42 -15.23
C SER A 14 -15.18 -17.66 -14.73
N LEU A 15 -14.35 -17.14 -15.65
CA LEU A 15 -13.18 -16.29 -15.33
C LEU A 15 -13.56 -14.96 -14.68
N THR A 16 -14.62 -14.31 -15.17
CA THR A 16 -15.05 -12.99 -14.69
C THR A 16 -15.91 -13.06 -13.43
N THR A 17 -16.54 -14.20 -13.13
CA THR A 17 -17.44 -14.32 -11.97
C THR A 17 -16.73 -14.96 -10.77
N SER A 18 -15.78 -15.87 -11.00
CA SER A 18 -15.13 -16.63 -9.93
C SER A 18 -13.98 -15.86 -9.27
N PHE A 19 -14.21 -15.37 -8.03
CA PHE A 19 -13.20 -14.66 -7.23
C PHE A 19 -11.93 -15.50 -6.97
N ILE A 20 -12.10 -16.80 -6.71
CA ILE A 20 -11.00 -17.74 -6.45
C ILE A 20 -10.09 -17.84 -7.68
N LEU A 21 -10.69 -18.01 -8.87
CA LEU A 21 -9.96 -18.10 -10.13
C LEU A 21 -9.16 -16.83 -10.42
N LYS A 22 -9.75 -15.65 -10.21
CA LYS A 22 -9.03 -14.37 -10.35
C LYS A 22 -7.85 -14.26 -9.40
N THR A 23 -8.04 -14.67 -8.15
CA THR A 23 -7.00 -14.62 -7.12
C THR A 23 -5.84 -15.53 -7.51
N ILE A 24 -6.11 -16.79 -7.85
CA ILE A 24 -5.09 -17.77 -8.24
C ILE A 24 -4.35 -17.29 -9.49
N LEU A 25 -5.08 -16.89 -10.55
CA LEU A 25 -4.47 -16.46 -11.80
C LEU A 25 -3.59 -15.20 -11.60
N SER A 26 -4.06 -14.25 -10.81
CA SER A 26 -3.30 -13.04 -10.45
C SER A 26 -2.03 -13.39 -9.67
N SER A 27 -2.12 -14.28 -8.69
CA SER A 27 -0.96 -14.74 -7.90
C SER A 27 0.08 -15.45 -8.77
N VAL A 28 -0.35 -16.35 -9.66
CA VAL A 28 0.55 -17.06 -10.58
C VAL A 28 1.21 -16.09 -11.56
N ALA A 29 0.45 -15.15 -12.13
CA ALA A 29 0.98 -14.13 -13.03
C ALA A 29 2.00 -13.22 -12.33
N ALA A 30 1.71 -12.80 -11.09
CA ALA A 30 2.64 -12.00 -10.28
C ALA A 30 3.95 -12.75 -10.01
N LEU A 31 3.90 -14.03 -9.68
CA LEU A 31 5.09 -14.87 -9.49
C LEU A 31 5.86 -15.05 -10.80
N ALA A 32 5.18 -15.29 -11.92
CA ALA A 32 5.83 -15.42 -13.22
C ALA A 32 6.57 -14.14 -13.63
N ILE A 33 5.94 -12.98 -13.47
CA ILE A 33 6.57 -11.66 -13.72
C ILE A 33 7.80 -11.47 -12.82
N TRP A 34 7.72 -11.91 -11.57
CA TRP A 34 8.84 -11.86 -10.64
C TRP A 34 10.01 -12.72 -11.12
N VAL A 35 9.76 -13.92 -11.66
CA VAL A 35 10.81 -14.80 -12.19
C VAL A 35 11.41 -14.26 -13.49
N ILE A 36 10.61 -13.62 -14.36
CA ILE A 36 11.07 -13.06 -15.65
C ILE A 36 12.05 -11.89 -15.47
N GLY A 37 12.11 -11.25 -14.29
CA GLY A 37 13.13 -10.23 -14.00
C GLY A 37 12.85 -8.85 -14.60
N LEU A 38 11.59 -8.54 -14.93
CA LEU A 38 11.19 -7.21 -15.39
C LEU A 38 11.26 -6.20 -14.23
N LYS A 39 12.45 -5.59 -14.05
CA LYS A 39 12.76 -4.70 -12.91
C LYS A 39 11.69 -3.65 -12.62
N HIS A 40 11.20 -2.96 -13.65
CA HIS A 40 10.18 -1.91 -13.48
C HIS A 40 8.85 -2.46 -12.93
N VAL A 41 8.44 -3.67 -13.35
CA VAL A 41 7.19 -4.30 -12.90
C VAL A 41 7.36 -4.90 -11.51
N GLN A 42 8.51 -5.49 -11.20
CA GLN A 42 8.82 -5.98 -9.85
C GLN A 42 8.76 -4.86 -8.83
N ILE A 43 9.35 -3.70 -9.14
CA ILE A 43 9.40 -2.56 -8.21
C ILE A 43 8.01 -1.94 -8.03
N LEU A 44 7.19 -1.90 -9.09
CA LEU A 44 5.76 -1.58 -8.95
C LEU A 44 5.06 -2.57 -7.99
N GLY A 45 5.33 -3.87 -8.11
CA GLY A 45 4.79 -4.90 -7.21
C GLY A 45 5.19 -4.66 -5.75
N VAL A 46 6.46 -4.36 -5.48
CA VAL A 46 6.95 -4.01 -4.14
C VAL A 46 6.29 -2.73 -3.62
N PHE A 47 6.13 -1.71 -4.46
CA PHE A 47 5.44 -0.49 -4.08
C PHE A 47 3.96 -0.74 -3.73
N ILE A 48 3.25 -1.54 -4.52
CA ILE A 48 1.87 -1.93 -4.23
C ILE A 48 1.79 -2.64 -2.88
N LEU A 49 2.70 -3.56 -2.58
CA LEU A 49 2.77 -4.21 -1.26
C LEU A 49 2.98 -3.20 -0.14
N LEU A 50 3.84 -2.20 -0.35
CA LEU A 50 4.10 -1.16 0.62
C LEU A 50 2.85 -0.29 0.88
N VAL A 51 2.11 0.07 -0.17
CA VAL A 51 0.80 0.75 -0.05
C VAL A 51 -0.23 -0.14 0.66
N PHE A 52 -0.20 -1.46 0.47
CA PHE A 52 -1.04 -2.38 1.24
C PHE A 52 -0.69 -2.39 2.73
N VAL A 53 0.60 -2.40 3.08
CA VAL A 53 1.06 -2.28 4.47
C VAL A 53 0.60 -0.95 5.07
N ASP A 54 0.72 0.15 4.32
CA ASP A 54 0.18 1.45 4.73
C ASP A 54 -1.31 1.38 5.05
N LEU A 55 -2.10 0.76 4.18
CA LEU A 55 -3.54 0.58 4.40
C LEU A 55 -3.84 -0.23 5.68
N LEU A 56 -3.11 -1.31 5.93
CA LEU A 56 -3.25 -2.13 7.13
C LEU A 56 -2.90 -1.36 8.40
N THR A 57 -1.80 -0.60 8.37
CA THR A 57 -1.41 0.23 9.53
C THR A 57 -2.42 1.34 9.79
N LYS A 58 -3.04 1.91 8.74
CA LYS A 58 -4.14 2.86 8.87
C LYS A 58 -5.38 2.23 9.49
N TRP A 59 -5.74 1.00 9.14
CA TRP A 59 -6.84 0.27 9.79
C TRP A 59 -6.56 0.03 11.27
N ALA A 60 -5.33 -0.38 11.61
CA ALA A 60 -4.92 -0.55 13.00
C ALA A 60 -4.99 0.77 13.79
N ALA A 61 -4.61 1.90 13.18
CA ALA A 61 -4.71 3.22 13.79
C ALA A 61 -6.17 3.64 14.07
N ILE A 62 -7.08 3.39 13.12
CA ILE A 62 -8.52 3.67 13.29
C ILE A 62 -9.12 2.78 14.38
N ALA A 63 -8.81 1.48 14.37
CA ALA A 63 -9.29 0.53 15.36
C ALA A 63 -8.78 0.89 16.78
N TYR A 64 -7.53 1.34 16.88
CA TYR A 64 -6.96 1.83 18.14
C TYR A 64 -7.70 3.06 18.68
N LYS A 65 -7.96 4.07 17.83
CA LYS A 65 -8.72 5.27 18.23
C LYS A 65 -10.12 4.89 18.73
N MET A 66 -10.81 3.99 18.04
CA MET A 66 -12.12 3.52 18.47
C MET A 66 -12.09 2.81 19.83
N LEU A 67 -11.08 1.98 20.12
CA LEU A 67 -10.94 1.31 21.42
C LEU A 67 -10.81 2.32 22.58
N ILE A 68 -10.13 3.44 22.36
CA ILE A 68 -9.97 4.50 23.37
C ILE A 68 -11.24 5.33 23.46
N ASP A 69 -11.72 5.86 22.33
CA ASP A 69 -12.76 6.87 22.31
C ASP A 69 -14.15 6.30 22.62
N GLU A 70 -14.48 5.10 22.13
CA GLU A 70 -15.80 4.49 22.30
C GLU A 70 -15.85 3.45 23.42
N PHE A 71 -14.77 2.68 23.61
CA PHE A 71 -14.73 1.58 24.58
C PHE A 71 -13.98 1.91 25.88
N GLY A 72 -13.38 3.10 25.98
CA GLY A 72 -12.71 3.57 27.20
C GLY A 72 -11.48 2.76 27.60
N TYR A 73 -10.82 2.10 26.66
CA TYR A 73 -9.60 1.34 26.96
C TYR A 73 -8.45 2.28 27.37
N ASP A 74 -7.67 1.85 28.36
CA ASP A 74 -6.49 2.57 28.83
C ASP A 74 -5.35 2.48 27.79
N PRO A 75 -4.90 3.61 27.19
CA PRO A 75 -3.89 3.62 26.14
C PRO A 75 -2.58 2.91 26.49
N GLU A 76 -2.23 2.84 27.78
CA GLU A 76 -0.99 2.23 28.26
C GLU A 76 -1.06 0.69 28.35
N LYS A 77 -2.28 0.11 28.34
CA LYS A 77 -2.52 -1.33 28.51
C LYS A 77 -3.00 -2.05 27.25
N ILE A 78 -3.30 -1.32 26.17
CA ILE A 78 -3.77 -1.93 24.92
C ILE A 78 -2.63 -2.71 24.27
N ALA A 79 -2.77 -4.03 24.23
CA ALA A 79 -1.80 -4.88 23.55
C ALA A 79 -1.90 -4.68 22.03
N THR A 80 -0.77 -4.79 21.32
CA THR A 80 -0.71 -4.64 19.86
C THR A 80 -1.73 -5.51 19.13
N TRP A 81 -1.96 -6.73 19.62
CA TRP A 81 -2.90 -7.70 19.05
C TRP A 81 -4.37 -7.26 19.14
N GLU A 82 -4.75 -6.52 20.18
CA GLU A 82 -6.14 -6.08 20.39
C GLU A 82 -6.59 -5.09 19.31
N LYS A 83 -5.66 -4.27 18.83
CA LYS A 83 -5.88 -3.31 17.74
C LYS A 83 -6.25 -4.02 16.44
N TYR A 84 -5.55 -5.11 16.11
CA TYR A 84 -5.83 -5.90 14.91
C TYR A 84 -7.14 -6.70 15.04
N ARG A 85 -7.44 -7.22 16.23
CA ARG A 85 -8.70 -7.92 16.50
C ARG A 85 -9.92 -6.99 16.45
N ALA A 86 -9.75 -5.71 16.72
CA ALA A 86 -10.81 -4.70 16.65
C ALA A 86 -11.10 -4.19 15.23
N ILE A 87 -10.27 -4.51 14.23
CA ILE A 87 -10.48 -4.08 12.84
C ILE A 87 -11.85 -4.52 12.28
N PRO A 88 -12.31 -5.77 12.45
CA PRO A 88 -13.65 -6.19 11.99
C PRO A 88 -14.77 -5.34 12.62
N VAL A 89 -14.67 -5.05 13.92
CA VAL A 89 -15.63 -4.19 14.63
C VAL A 89 -15.61 -2.75 14.06
N ALA A 90 -14.44 -2.28 13.59
CA ALA A 90 -14.30 -0.99 12.91
C ALA A 90 -14.95 -0.93 11.53
N PHE A 91 -14.99 -2.07 10.84
CA PHE A 91 -15.76 -2.20 9.61
C PHE A 91 -17.26 -2.22 9.89
N GLU A 92 -17.71 -2.95 10.91
CA GLU A 92 -19.13 -3.02 11.29
C GLU A 92 -19.70 -1.65 11.68
N LYS A 93 -18.91 -0.85 12.42
CA LYS A 93 -19.26 0.53 12.79
C LYS A 93 -19.12 1.56 11.66
N GLN A 94 -18.77 1.13 10.45
CA GLN A 94 -18.55 1.98 9.27
C GLN A 94 -17.47 3.07 9.45
N LEU A 95 -16.62 2.96 10.47
CA LEU A 95 -15.47 3.86 10.67
C LEU A 95 -14.43 3.66 9.56
N ILE A 96 -14.33 2.44 9.02
CA ILE A 96 -13.49 2.12 7.85
C ILE A 96 -14.37 2.04 6.60
N ALA A 97 -14.63 3.20 5.98
CA ALA A 97 -15.41 3.27 4.76
C ALA A 97 -14.56 2.98 3.51
N SER A 98 -14.82 1.82 2.88
CA SER A 98 -14.09 1.31 1.70
C SER A 98 -14.00 2.31 0.54
N LYS A 99 -15.05 3.12 0.31
CA LYS A 99 -15.06 4.13 -0.76
C LYS A 99 -13.96 5.18 -0.61
N TYR A 100 -13.68 5.63 0.62
CA TYR A 100 -12.66 6.64 0.90
C TYR A 100 -11.26 6.02 0.86
N MET A 101 -11.12 4.82 1.42
CA MET A 101 -9.85 4.09 1.46
C MET A 101 -9.39 3.65 0.05
N ARG A 102 -10.32 3.20 -0.79
CA ARG A 102 -10.04 2.85 -2.19
C ARG A 102 -9.57 4.04 -3.01
N LYS A 103 -10.18 5.22 -2.83
CA LYS A 103 -9.75 6.44 -3.53
C LYS A 103 -8.31 6.80 -3.18
N GLY A 104 -7.95 6.74 -1.90
CA GLY A 104 -6.57 6.96 -1.45
C GLY A 104 -5.59 5.94 -2.02
N PHE A 105 -5.93 4.64 -1.95
CA PHE A 105 -5.12 3.56 -2.52
C PHE A 105 -4.88 3.74 -4.03
N VAL A 106 -5.96 3.92 -4.80
CA VAL A 106 -5.87 4.10 -6.26
C VAL A 106 -5.07 5.35 -6.58
N GLY A 107 -5.22 6.43 -5.81
CA GLY A 107 -4.42 7.64 -5.96
C GLY A 107 -2.92 7.36 -5.82
N LYS A 108 -2.50 6.66 -4.76
CA LYS A 108 -1.09 6.31 -4.52
C LYS A 108 -0.51 5.47 -5.67
N VAL A 109 -1.25 4.45 -6.12
CA VAL A 109 -0.81 3.60 -7.25
C VAL A 109 -0.73 4.38 -8.56
N MET A 110 -1.73 5.21 -8.87
CA MET A 110 -1.74 6.01 -10.10
C MET A 110 -0.61 7.04 -10.12
N THR A 111 -0.35 7.71 -8.99
CA THR A 111 0.78 8.64 -8.87
C THR A 111 2.10 7.93 -9.13
N TYR A 112 2.29 6.74 -8.58
CA TYR A 112 3.50 5.95 -8.82
C TYR A 112 3.67 5.59 -10.31
N VAL A 113 2.61 5.10 -10.95
CA VAL A 113 2.65 4.72 -12.37
C VAL A 113 2.95 5.94 -13.24
N ALA A 114 2.25 7.06 -13.02
CA ALA A 114 2.46 8.30 -13.76
C ALA A 114 3.88 8.86 -13.59
N ALA A 115 4.37 8.95 -12.35
CA ALA A 115 5.70 9.48 -12.05
C ALA A 115 6.81 8.58 -12.59
N THR A 116 6.66 7.25 -12.49
CA THR A 116 7.62 6.30 -13.04
C THR A 116 7.66 6.36 -14.57
N MET A 117 6.50 6.49 -15.24
CA MET A 117 6.47 6.66 -16.70
C MET A 117 7.14 7.97 -17.13
N ALA A 118 6.87 9.08 -16.44
CA ALA A 118 7.52 10.35 -16.73
C ALA A 118 9.05 10.28 -16.55
N ALA A 119 9.51 9.59 -15.50
CA ALA A 119 10.94 9.39 -15.25
C ALA A 119 11.61 8.50 -16.30
N ILE A 120 10.93 7.46 -16.78
CA ILE A 120 11.42 6.63 -17.89
C ILE A 120 11.61 7.49 -19.15
N LEU A 121 10.60 8.28 -19.52
CA LEU A 121 10.70 9.18 -20.68
C LEU A 121 11.85 10.19 -20.52
N PHE A 122 12.06 10.71 -19.31
CA PHE A 122 13.17 11.62 -19.03
C PHE A 122 14.54 10.95 -19.16
N ASP A 123 14.71 9.74 -18.62
CA ASP A 123 15.95 8.98 -18.72
C ASP A 123 16.29 8.67 -20.19
N GLU A 124 15.28 8.31 -21.00
CA GLU A 124 15.44 8.12 -22.45
C GLU A 124 15.85 9.42 -23.17
N MET A 125 15.26 10.57 -22.82
CA MET A 125 15.61 11.87 -23.41
C MET A 125 17.00 12.37 -23.00
N SER A 126 17.41 12.12 -21.76
CA SER A 126 18.69 12.61 -21.21
C SER A 126 19.89 11.73 -21.57
N GLY A 127 19.66 10.54 -22.13
CA GLY A 127 20.69 9.55 -22.41
C GLY A 127 21.33 8.93 -21.15
N GLN A 128 20.89 9.32 -19.96
CA GLN A 128 21.30 8.72 -18.69
C GLN A 128 20.38 7.55 -18.34
N LYS A 129 20.95 6.35 -18.20
CA LYS A 129 20.17 5.17 -17.83
C LYS A 129 19.82 5.21 -16.34
N GLN A 130 18.53 5.21 -16.03
CA GLN A 130 17.94 4.97 -14.71
C GLN A 130 18.20 6.05 -13.64
N PHE A 131 18.60 7.27 -14.02
CA PHE A 131 18.85 8.32 -13.05
C PHE A 131 17.54 8.84 -12.42
N ALA A 132 16.65 9.39 -13.25
CA ALA A 132 15.38 9.95 -12.81
C ALA A 132 14.45 8.88 -12.24
N VAL A 133 14.44 7.68 -12.84
CA VAL A 133 13.62 6.56 -12.36
C VAL A 133 14.01 6.16 -10.93
N SER A 134 15.31 6.05 -10.64
CA SER A 134 15.78 5.69 -9.31
C SER A 134 15.44 6.76 -8.27
N LEU A 135 15.53 8.04 -8.65
CA LEU A 135 15.19 9.16 -7.76
C LEU A 135 13.69 9.18 -7.43
N VAL A 136 12.84 8.97 -8.43
CA VAL A 136 11.39 8.87 -8.24
C VAL A 136 11.02 7.70 -7.33
N TRP A 137 11.63 6.53 -7.53
CA TRP A 137 11.39 5.37 -6.65
C TRP A 137 11.82 5.62 -5.21
N LEU A 138 12.98 6.23 -5.01
CA LEU A 138 13.45 6.57 -3.67
C LEU A 138 12.49 7.54 -2.98
N TYR A 139 12.04 8.59 -3.69
CA TYR A 139 11.14 9.58 -3.13
C TYR A 139 9.77 8.97 -2.77
N LEU A 140 9.14 8.26 -3.70
CA LEU A 140 7.82 7.67 -3.49
C LEU A 140 7.84 6.56 -2.43
N GLY A 141 8.87 5.72 -2.43
CA GLY A 141 9.06 4.72 -1.40
C GLY A 141 9.25 5.34 -0.01
N SER A 142 10.01 6.45 0.06
CA SER A 142 10.22 7.17 1.31
C SER A 142 8.95 7.84 1.83
N SER A 143 8.14 8.45 0.95
CA SER A 143 6.88 9.09 1.36
C SER A 143 5.86 8.08 1.89
N GLU A 144 5.77 6.91 1.26
CA GLU A 144 4.88 5.85 1.73
C GLU A 144 5.39 5.19 3.02
N PHE A 145 6.71 4.99 3.15
CA PHE A 145 7.29 4.54 4.41
C PHE A 145 7.00 5.52 5.55
N LEU A 146 7.07 6.82 5.30
CA LEU A 146 6.71 7.83 6.29
C LEU A 146 5.23 7.74 6.69
N SER A 147 4.32 7.57 5.71
CA SER A 147 2.89 7.34 5.95
C SER A 147 2.63 6.13 6.86
N ILE A 148 3.35 5.02 6.64
CA ILE A 148 3.29 3.83 7.51
C ILE A 148 3.71 4.17 8.94
N LEU A 149 4.84 4.86 9.11
CA LEU A 149 5.33 5.24 10.43
C LEU A 149 4.35 6.16 11.16
N GLU A 150 3.75 7.12 10.46
CA GLU A 150 2.74 8.02 11.01
C GLU A 150 1.50 7.23 11.46
N ASN A 151 1.02 6.30 10.63
CA ASN A 151 -0.10 5.42 11.00
C ASN A 151 0.24 4.55 12.22
N LEU A 152 1.45 4.01 12.32
CA LEU A 152 1.88 3.22 13.48
C LEU A 152 1.97 4.06 14.75
N ARG A 153 2.49 5.29 14.66
CA ARG A 153 2.52 6.24 15.78
C ARG A 153 1.09 6.55 16.24
N ASP A 154 0.21 6.88 15.31
CA ASP A 154 -1.20 7.19 15.58
C ASP A 154 -1.97 5.98 16.12
N GLY A 155 -1.53 4.76 15.77
CA GLY A 155 -1.99 3.51 16.36
C GLY A 155 -1.40 3.21 17.74
N GLY A 156 -0.78 4.18 18.43
CA GLY A 156 -0.28 4.04 19.80
C GLY A 156 1.06 3.30 19.92
N ASN A 157 1.85 3.18 18.83
CA ASN A 157 3.19 2.62 18.92
C ASN A 157 4.21 3.70 19.32
N VAL A 158 4.47 3.82 20.63
CA VAL A 158 5.37 4.81 21.23
C VAL A 158 6.79 4.76 20.63
N SER A 159 7.28 3.57 20.27
CA SER A 159 8.60 3.40 19.66
C SER A 159 8.69 4.00 18.26
N MET A 160 7.60 3.95 17.47
CA MET A 160 7.56 4.56 16.14
C MET A 160 7.47 6.08 16.20
N GLY A 161 6.80 6.64 17.22
CA GLY A 161 6.85 8.08 17.51
C GLY A 161 8.28 8.56 17.78
N LYS A 162 8.99 7.89 18.70
CA LYS A 162 10.40 8.20 19.01
C LYS A 162 11.32 8.07 17.80
N PHE A 163 11.09 7.07 16.95
CA PHE A 163 11.85 6.87 15.72
C PHE A 163 11.60 7.97 14.69
N LEU A 164 10.34 8.37 14.51
CA LEU A 164 9.97 9.50 13.64
C LEU A 164 10.61 10.80 14.11
N ASP A 165 10.61 11.06 15.42
CA ASP A 165 11.22 12.26 15.98
C ASP A 165 12.75 12.24 15.78
N LEU A 166 13.41 11.10 15.99
CA LEU A 166 14.84 10.93 15.68
C LEU A 166 15.16 11.17 14.21
N ILE A 167 14.33 10.67 13.28
CA ILE A 167 14.50 10.93 11.85
C ILE A 167 14.38 12.42 11.56
N LYS A 168 13.32 13.07 12.05
CA LYS A 168 13.09 14.51 11.85
C LYS A 168 14.26 15.33 12.39
N THR A 169 14.70 15.07 13.63
CA THR A 169 15.84 15.75 14.24
C THR A 169 17.13 15.56 13.44
N LYS A 170 17.42 14.35 12.94
CA LYS A 170 18.61 14.11 12.10
C LYS A 170 18.55 14.84 10.76
N ILE A 171 17.37 14.90 10.13
CA ILE A 171 17.18 15.62 8.87
C ILE A 171 17.33 17.13 9.10
N GLU A 172 16.66 17.68 10.11
CA GLU A 172 16.75 19.11 10.46
C GLU A 172 18.19 19.53 10.75
N ASN A 173 18.95 18.71 11.48
CA ASN A 173 20.35 18.99 11.78
C ASN A 173 21.27 18.93 10.55
N LYS A 174 20.90 18.17 9.51
CA LYS A 174 21.63 18.12 8.23
C LYS A 174 21.24 19.24 7.28
N VAL A 175 20.00 19.74 7.35
CA VAL A 175 19.45 20.79 6.47
C VAL A 175 19.73 22.19 7.03
N LYS A 176 19.98 22.33 8.33
CA LYS A 176 20.40 23.59 8.98
C LYS A 176 21.92 23.88 8.86
N LEU A 177 22.62 23.20 7.95
CA LEU A 177 24.00 23.49 7.52
C LEU A 177 23.98 24.20 6.17
#